data_AF-A0A1G1F2L7-F1
#
_entry.id   AF-A0A1G1F2L7-F1
#
_cell.length_a   1.000
_cell.length_b   1.000
_cell.length_c   1.000
_cell.angle_alpha   90.00
_cell.angle_beta   90.00
_cell.angle_gamma   90.00
#
_symmetry.space_group_name_H-M   'P 1'
#
loop_
_entity.id
_entity.type
_entity.pdbx_description
1 polymer ?
#
loop_
_entity_poly.entity_id
_entity_poly.type
_entity_poly.pdbx_seq_one_letter_code
_entity_poly.pdbx_strand_id
1 'polypeptide(L)'
;MKPSVNFDLSGRWYGNDGGIYYVRQIGNKIWWFGENHPNAPSWSNVAYGEIHDTEIRLQWSDVPKGYIMNSGILVLEILSNGRIAARNKTGGFGGSEWTR
;
A
#
# COMPACT_ATOMS: atom_id res chain seq x y z
N MET A 1 -4.73 7.64 -28.40
CA MET A 1 -5.03 7.60 -26.97
C MET A 1 -4.62 6.23 -26.44
N LYS A 2 -3.69 6.15 -25.47
CA LYS A 2 -3.52 4.91 -24.71
C LYS A 2 -4.78 4.69 -23.86
N PRO A 3 -5.32 3.47 -23.72
CA PRO A 3 -6.46 3.24 -22.85
C PRO A 3 -6.04 3.60 -21.41
N SER A 4 -6.75 4.52 -20.77
CA SER A 4 -6.61 4.72 -19.34
C SER A 4 -7.19 3.49 -18.65
N VAL A 5 -6.33 2.61 -18.14
CA VAL A 5 -6.80 1.57 -17.22
C VAL A 5 -7.29 2.29 -15.96
N ASN A 6 -8.61 2.44 -15.84
CA ASN A 6 -9.21 3.17 -14.73
C ASN A 6 -9.46 2.19 -13.59
N PHE A 7 -8.38 1.84 -12.87
CA PHE A 7 -8.52 1.13 -11.61
C PHE A 7 -9.16 2.05 -10.57
N ASP A 8 -10.01 1.47 -9.72
CA ASP A 8 -10.47 2.13 -8.49
C ASP A 8 -9.92 1.33 -7.33
N LEU A 9 -8.85 1.79 -6.71
CA LEU A 9 -8.19 1.10 -5.61
C LEU A 9 -8.62 1.61 -4.23
N SER A 10 -9.53 2.57 -4.15
CA SER A 10 -9.99 3.12 -2.87
C SER A 10 -10.73 2.05 -2.08
N GLY A 11 -10.33 1.80 -0.83
CA GLY A 11 -10.99 0.83 0.02
C GLY A 11 -10.09 0.25 1.10
N ARG A 12 -10.65 -0.71 1.83
CA ARG A 12 -9.93 -1.52 2.80
C ARG A 12 -9.35 -2.75 2.10
N TRP A 13 -8.06 -3.00 2.33
CA TRP A 13 -7.29 -4.09 1.78
C TRP A 13 -6.67 -4.91 2.92
N TYR A 14 -6.46 -6.19 2.69
CA TYR A 14 -5.84 -7.12 3.64
C TYR A 14 -4.52 -7.59 3.06
N GLY A 15 -3.43 -7.34 3.78
CA GLY A 15 -2.12 -7.84 3.42
C GLY A 15 -1.90 -9.27 3.90
N ASN A 16 -1.08 -10.01 3.18
CA ASN A 16 -0.62 -11.33 3.61
C ASN A 16 0.34 -11.32 4.83
N ASP A 17 0.68 -10.15 5.34
CA ASP A 17 1.41 -9.93 6.61
C ASP A 17 0.49 -9.79 7.83
N GLY A 18 -0.82 -9.98 7.65
CA GLY A 18 -1.84 -9.78 8.68
C GLY A 18 -2.26 -8.33 8.87
N GLY A 19 -1.74 -7.41 8.06
CA GLY A 19 -2.08 -5.99 8.10
C GLY A 19 -3.42 -5.64 7.44
N ILE A 20 -4.07 -4.60 7.96
CA ILE A 20 -5.19 -3.92 7.31
C ILE A 20 -4.69 -2.60 6.74
N TYR A 21 -5.11 -2.32 5.52
CA TYR A 21 -4.63 -1.21 4.72
C TYR A 21 -5.80 -0.39 4.17
N TYR A 22 -5.82 0.90 4.46
CA TYR A 22 -6.84 1.84 4.02
C TYR A 22 -6.25 2.67 2.89
N VAL A 23 -6.66 2.35 1.67
CA VAL A 23 -6.15 2.96 0.45
C VAL A 23 -7.15 4.01 -0.03
N ARG A 24 -6.63 5.17 -0.44
CA ARG A 24 -7.39 6.23 -1.09
C ARG A 24 -6.69 6.62 -2.39
N GLN A 25 -7.41 6.44 -3.50
CA GLN A 25 -6.97 6.89 -4.81
C GLN A 25 -7.62 8.24 -5.16
N ILE A 26 -6.82 9.17 -5.68
CA ILE A 26 -7.28 10.45 -6.23
C ILE A 26 -6.58 10.68 -7.56
N GLY A 27 -7.25 10.41 -8.68
CA GLY A 27 -6.61 10.35 -9.99
C GLY A 27 -5.56 9.24 -10.02
N ASN A 28 -4.31 9.58 -10.36
CA ASN A 28 -3.18 8.66 -10.29
C ASN A 28 -2.49 8.63 -8.91
N LYS A 29 -2.90 9.46 -7.95
CA LYS A 29 -2.26 9.53 -6.63
C LYS A 29 -2.84 8.48 -5.69
N ILE A 30 -1.97 7.85 -4.90
CA ILE A 30 -2.33 6.90 -3.85
C ILE A 30 -1.91 7.45 -2.50
N TRP A 31 -2.84 7.41 -1.56
CA TRP A 31 -2.61 7.55 -0.13
C TRP A 31 -2.96 6.25 0.55
N TRP A 32 -2.22 5.90 1.58
CA TRP A 32 -2.36 4.65 2.29
C TRP A 32 -2.09 4.85 3.76
N PHE A 33 -2.90 4.21 4.59
CA PHE A 33 -2.60 3.96 6.00
C PHE A 33 -2.67 2.45 6.26
N GLY A 34 -1.64 1.89 6.89
CA GLY A 34 -1.53 0.47 7.21
C GLY A 34 -1.28 0.23 8.70
N GLU A 35 -1.80 -0.87 9.23
CA GLU A 35 -1.59 -1.28 10.62
C GLU A 35 -1.80 -2.79 10.80
N ASN A 36 -1.12 -3.41 11.76
CA ASN A 36 -1.40 -4.80 12.14
C ASN A 36 -2.39 -4.98 13.30
N HIS A 37 -2.75 -3.91 14.01
CA HIS A 37 -3.74 -3.98 15.07
C HIS A 37 -4.37 -2.60 15.34
N PRO A 38 -5.69 -2.50 15.52
CA PRO A 38 -6.40 -1.22 15.64
C PRO A 38 -5.97 -0.36 16.85
N ASN A 39 -5.74 -1.00 18.01
CA ASN A 39 -5.51 -0.32 19.29
C ASN A 39 -4.03 -0.24 19.73
N ALA A 40 -3.26 -1.32 19.56
CA ALA A 40 -1.86 -1.41 19.97
C ALA A 40 -1.02 -2.13 18.89
N PRO A 41 -0.87 -1.53 17.71
CA PRO A 41 -0.06 -2.13 16.65
C PRO A 41 1.41 -2.17 17.04
N SER A 42 2.14 -3.21 16.58
CA SER A 42 3.60 -3.16 16.62
C SER A 42 4.16 -2.25 15.53
N TRP A 43 3.48 -2.20 14.39
CA TRP A 43 3.78 -1.30 13.29
C TRP A 43 2.50 -0.69 12.73
N SER A 44 2.64 0.56 12.30
CA SER A 44 1.62 1.25 11.52
C SER A 44 2.36 2.17 10.57
N ASN A 45 1.96 2.23 9.31
CA ASN A 45 2.64 3.05 8.31
C ASN A 45 1.67 3.93 7.52
N VAL A 46 2.24 4.97 6.96
CA VAL A 46 1.62 5.74 5.88
C VAL A 46 2.44 5.57 4.62
N ALA A 47 1.79 5.63 3.47
CA ALA A 47 2.47 5.69 2.19
C ALA A 47 1.79 6.67 1.23
N TYR A 48 2.60 7.28 0.37
CA TYR A 48 2.15 8.18 -0.67
C TYR A 48 2.93 7.95 -1.96
N GLY A 49 2.24 8.08 -3.10
CA GLY A 49 2.87 8.05 -4.41
C GLY A 49 1.87 7.95 -5.54
N GLU A 50 2.26 7.30 -6.64
CA GLU A 50 1.53 7.39 -7.91
C GLU A 50 1.40 6.06 -8.64
N ILE A 51 0.33 5.96 -9.45
CA ILE A 51 0.07 4.89 -10.41
C ILE A 51 0.66 5.27 -11.77
N HIS A 52 1.39 4.35 -12.37
CA HIS A 52 1.91 4.40 -13.74
C HIS A 52 1.50 3.13 -14.49
N ASP A 53 0.52 3.24 -15.38
CA ASP A 53 -0.13 2.09 -16.05
C ASP A 53 -0.67 1.07 -15.02
N THR A 54 0.01 -0.06 -14.82
CA THR A 54 -0.34 -1.08 -13.81
C THR A 54 0.62 -1.10 -12.62
N GLU A 55 1.59 -0.20 -12.56
CA GLU A 55 2.56 -0.10 -11.48
C GLU A 55 2.14 0.97 -10.46
N ILE A 56 2.33 0.71 -9.17
CA ILE A 56 2.20 1.72 -8.11
C ILE A 56 3.57 1.95 -7.49
N ARG A 57 4.04 3.19 -7.44
CA ARG A 57 5.29 3.57 -6.76
C ARG A 57 4.96 4.38 -5.53
N LEU A 58 5.35 3.89 -4.35
CA LEU A 58 5.08 4.54 -3.07
C LEU A 58 6.38 4.77 -2.28
N GLN A 59 6.44 5.89 -1.58
CA GLN A 59 7.30 6.07 -0.42
C GLN A 59 6.47 5.77 0.83
N TRP A 60 7.06 5.06 1.80
CA TRP A 60 6.37 4.69 3.03
C TRP A 60 7.23 4.94 4.27
N SER A 61 6.57 5.19 5.39
CA SER A 61 7.20 5.29 6.70
C SER A 61 6.25 4.73 7.75
N ASP A 62 6.80 3.99 8.71
CA ASP A 62 6.11 3.75 9.96
C ASP A 62 5.91 5.07 10.72
N VAL A 63 4.84 5.12 11.51
CA VAL A 63 4.39 6.28 12.29
C VAL A 63 4.13 5.85 13.75
N PRO A 64 4.20 6.78 14.73
CA PRO A 64 4.22 6.45 16.15
C PRO A 64 2.86 6.06 16.75
N LYS A 65 2.02 5.35 15.97
CA LYS A 65 0.91 4.56 16.52
C LYS A 65 1.41 3.16 16.93
N GLY A 66 2.42 2.62 16.23
CA GLY A 66 3.22 1.48 16.66
C GLY A 66 4.61 1.89 17.16
N TYR A 67 5.45 0.90 17.51
CA TYR A 67 6.81 1.14 18.01
C TYR A 67 7.92 0.88 16.99
N ILE A 68 7.62 0.18 15.89
CA ILE A 68 8.52 0.06 14.74
C ILE A 68 8.55 1.41 14.00
N MET A 69 9.74 1.82 13.54
CA MET A 69 9.98 3.13 12.90
C MET A 69 10.78 3.00 11.59
N ASN A 70 10.48 1.97 10.80
CA ASN A 70 11.16 1.76 9.51
C ASN A 70 10.58 2.66 8.41
N SER A 71 11.28 2.74 7.28
CA SER A 71 10.82 3.50 6.11
C SER A 71 11.46 2.96 4.84
N GLY A 72 10.88 3.26 3.69
CA GLY A 72 11.44 2.83 2.42
C GLY A 72 10.54 3.14 1.22
N ILE A 73 10.72 2.33 0.18
CA ILE A 73 9.93 2.40 -1.04
C ILE A 73 9.21 1.08 -1.29
N LEU A 74 8.06 1.18 -1.95
CA LEU A 74 7.32 0.06 -2.52
C LEU A 74 7.14 0.29 -4.01
N VAL A 75 7.40 -0.76 -4.79
CA VAL A 75 6.96 -0.86 -6.17
C VAL A 75 5.99 -2.03 -6.23
N LEU A 76 4.74 -1.75 -6.58
CA LEU A 76 3.64 -2.69 -6.59
C LEU A 76 3.08 -2.85 -8.01
N GLU A 77 2.41 -3.96 -8.28
CA GLU A 77 1.69 -4.25 -9.52
C GLU A 77 0.21 -4.45 -9.22
N ILE A 78 -0.63 -3.78 -10.01
CA ILE A 78 -2.09 -3.91 -9.99
C ILE A 78 -2.45 -5.10 -10.87
N LEU A 79 -2.81 -6.22 -10.25
CA LEU A 79 -3.24 -7.43 -10.95
C LEU A 79 -4.73 -7.37 -11.31
N SER A 80 -5.53 -6.74 -10.44
CA SER A 80 -6.94 -6.41 -10.68
C SER A 80 -7.40 -5.33 -9.69
N ASN A 81 -8.64 -4.86 -9.82
CA ASN A 81 -9.26 -4.01 -8.79
C ASN A 81 -9.33 -4.70 -7.41
N GLY A 82 -9.18 -6.02 -7.30
CA GLY A 82 -9.22 -6.76 -6.04
C GLY A 82 -7.88 -7.37 -5.61
N ARG A 83 -6.79 -7.17 -6.38
CA ARG A 83 -5.50 -7.78 -6.08
C ARG A 83 -4.33 -6.90 -6.48
N ILE A 84 -3.44 -6.65 -5.52
CA ILE A 84 -2.17 -5.93 -5.71
C ILE A 84 -1.04 -6.85 -5.22
N ALA A 85 0.11 -6.85 -5.88
CA ALA A 85 1.29 -7.62 -5.48
C ALA A 85 2.55 -6.75 -5.46
N ALA A 86 3.49 -7.02 -4.55
CA ALA A 86 4.75 -6.33 -4.48
C ALA A 86 5.73 -6.84 -5.55
N ARG A 87 6.41 -5.91 -6.23
CA ARG A 87 7.51 -6.19 -7.16
C ARG A 87 8.87 -5.88 -6.56
N ASN A 88 8.95 -4.80 -5.78
CA ASN A 88 10.15 -4.42 -5.03
C ASN A 88 9.77 -3.75 -3.71
N LYS A 89 10.58 -3.98 -2.67
CA LYS A 89 10.36 -3.46 -1.32
C LYS A 89 11.70 -3.17 -0.65
N THR A 90 11.82 -2.03 0.01
CA THR A 90 12.98 -1.72 0.87
C THR A 90 12.52 -1.45 2.30
N GLY A 91 13.46 -1.30 3.24
CA GLY A 91 13.14 -0.91 4.62
C GLY A 91 12.54 -2.02 5.49
N GLY A 92 12.54 -3.28 5.02
CA GLY A 92 11.99 -4.41 5.77
C GLY A 92 10.46 -4.54 5.72
N PHE A 93 9.81 -3.97 4.70
CA PHE A 93 8.36 -4.02 4.57
C PHE A 93 7.81 -5.46 4.47
N GLY A 94 6.85 -5.81 5.34
CA GLY A 94 6.31 -7.17 5.48
C GLY A 94 5.43 -7.62 4.31
N GLY A 95 4.35 -6.88 4.03
CA GLY A 95 3.34 -7.26 3.02
C GLY A 95 3.89 -7.44 1.61
N SER A 96 3.40 -8.45 0.91
CA SER A 96 3.76 -8.76 -0.49
C SER A 96 2.54 -8.96 -1.40
N GLU A 97 1.38 -9.25 -0.82
CA GLU A 97 0.11 -9.36 -1.56
C GLU A 97 -1.00 -8.70 -0.77
N TRP A 98 -1.90 -8.01 -1.47
CA TRP A 98 -3.08 -7.38 -0.89
C TRP A 98 -4.33 -7.80 -1.66
N THR A 99 -5.38 -8.15 -0.91
CA THR A 99 -6.70 -8.49 -1.46
C THR A 99 -7.82 -7.68 -0.80
N ARG A 100 -8.94 -7.54 -1.49
CA ARG A 100 -10.18 -6.96 -0.96
C ARG A 100 -11.42 -7.59 -1.57
#